data_AF-A0A820YJ13-F1
#
_entry.id   AF-A0A820YJ13-F1
#
_cell.length_a   1.000
_cell.length_b   1.000
_cell.length_c   1.000
_cell.angle_alpha   90.00
_cell.angle_beta   90.00
_cell.angle_gamma   90.00
#
_symmetry.space_group_name_H-M   'P 1'
#
loop_
_entity.id
_entity.type
_entity.pdbx_description
1 polymer ?
#
loop_
_entity_poly.entity_id
_entity_poly.type
_entity_poly.pdbx_seq_one_letter_code
_entity_poly.pdbx_strand_id
1 'polypeptide(L)'
;MTNVNKRPLRYKKMTVLLDMEDQLKRLEAVTNRLESVVHQLSSTGGSSHTNNDSANNVDNTPVVRDYDTIINESVKPFLTISQKIGGELATMSDHVKRLFDAQQQFLRQAVQSTKPNDQKVVEAIKPQSSEIEAITSLSSKNRKSTLFNHLSAVSEGIPALGWILVTPTPGPHIKDMTDAAQFYSNRVLKDFKEKDATHVEWVKQWMKILNDLYTYVRQHHTTGLAWASQGKREFGSVSAPTVKHVAAAGGPPPPPPPPPPPPPPPPMFFDTSSSEDVDNSRAELMSSINALGQGVTSHLKKVPDELKTHKNPQLRQSAEHESDPHGKKGTSQLIDGKPVVPPKPGKTSPSQTTVKPQTAREPTSATGGPPKLALEGNKWVVEFQTGKHDLRITETNMRHCIYIFKCTNSTITVEGKVNSIVLDQCTKVGLQFTSVVSLVEFINCKSMKAQVTERVPTIQIEKTDGCHIYLSSTSLDTQFITSKSSEMSVNIPIDDGEYKEYPIAEQFKTCFKDDKQLVTVPNESSGV
;
A
#
# COMPACT_ATOMS: atom_id res chain seq x y z
N MET A 1 32.39 -53.34 15.55
CA MET A 1 32.36 -51.93 16.03
C MET A 1 32.09 -51.05 14.82
N THR A 2 30.81 -50.85 14.50
CA THR A 2 29.90 -49.75 14.91
C THR A 2 29.77 -48.71 13.80
N ASN A 3 28.54 -48.69 13.29
CA ASN A 3 28.04 -48.08 12.08
C ASN A 3 27.72 -46.60 12.35
N VAL A 4 28.50 -45.67 11.81
CA VAL A 4 28.25 -44.22 11.89
C VAL A 4 28.33 -43.65 10.48
N ASN A 5 27.21 -43.67 9.74
CA ASN A 5 26.90 -42.70 8.66
C ASN A 5 25.56 -42.96 7.96
N LYS A 6 24.44 -43.06 8.72
CA LYS A 6 23.08 -43.12 8.13
C LYS A 6 22.07 -42.09 8.68
N ARG A 7 22.49 -41.09 9.46
CA ARG A 7 21.56 -40.15 10.13
C ARG A 7 21.13 -38.87 9.37
N PRO A 8 21.77 -38.34 8.30
CA PRO A 8 21.31 -37.07 7.72
C PRO A 8 20.17 -37.22 6.69
N LEU A 9 19.99 -38.40 6.07
CA LEU A 9 18.93 -38.64 5.09
C LEU A 9 17.55 -38.88 5.72
N ARG A 10 17.49 -39.43 6.93
CA ARG A 10 16.21 -39.70 7.62
C ARG A 10 15.51 -38.40 8.07
N TYR A 11 16.27 -37.40 8.48
CA TYR A 11 15.72 -36.12 8.95
C TYR A 11 15.13 -35.29 7.80
N LYS A 12 15.84 -35.16 6.67
CA LYS A 12 15.31 -34.49 5.47
C LYS A 12 14.07 -35.19 4.90
N LYS A 13 14.04 -36.52 4.89
CA LYS A 13 12.89 -37.29 4.40
C LYS A 13 11.65 -37.14 5.30
N MET A 14 11.85 -36.98 6.62
CA MET A 14 10.76 -36.78 7.58
C MET A 14 10.20 -35.35 7.54
N THR A 15 11.05 -34.34 7.33
CA THR A 15 10.60 -32.95 7.11
C THR A 15 9.80 -32.79 5.83
N VAL A 16 10.18 -33.46 4.74
CA VAL A 16 9.43 -33.44 3.46
C VAL A 16 8.09 -34.18 3.56
N LEU A 17 8.02 -35.25 4.37
CA LEU A 17 6.75 -35.96 4.61
C LEU A 17 5.77 -35.13 5.45
N LEU A 18 6.25 -34.44 6.48
CA LEU A 18 5.42 -33.53 7.29
C LEU A 18 4.91 -32.33 6.47
N ASP A 19 5.73 -31.82 5.55
CA ASP A 19 5.35 -30.74 4.62
C ASP A 19 4.28 -31.22 3.62
N MET A 20 4.40 -32.45 3.10
CA MET A 20 3.37 -33.07 2.24
C MET A 20 2.05 -33.33 2.99
N GLU A 21 2.09 -33.77 4.24
CA GLU A 21 0.87 -33.98 5.04
C GLU A 21 0.15 -32.66 5.33
N ASP A 22 0.87 -31.55 5.56
CA ASP A 22 0.29 -30.22 5.72
C ASP A 22 -0.28 -29.68 4.40
N GLN A 23 0.42 -29.90 3.28
CA GLN A 23 -0.08 -29.59 1.94
C GLN A 23 -1.36 -30.39 1.61
N LEU A 24 -1.41 -31.68 1.96
CA LEU A 24 -2.59 -32.52 1.76
C LEU A 24 -3.78 -32.06 2.61
N LYS A 25 -3.57 -31.72 3.88
CA LYS A 25 -4.63 -31.15 4.74
C LYS A 25 -5.17 -29.83 4.18
N ARG A 26 -4.29 -28.98 3.63
CA ARG A 26 -4.71 -27.74 2.95
C ARG A 26 -5.50 -28.03 1.67
N LEU A 27 -5.10 -29.04 0.90
CA LEU A 27 -5.81 -29.44 -0.31
C LEU A 27 -7.19 -30.04 0.00
N GLU A 28 -7.29 -30.87 1.04
CA GLU A 28 -8.55 -31.41 1.55
C GLU A 28 -9.47 -30.29 2.06
N ALA A 29 -8.93 -29.30 2.78
CA ALA A 29 -9.70 -28.14 3.23
C ALA A 29 -10.23 -27.28 2.06
N VAL A 30 -9.45 -27.12 0.99
CA VAL A 30 -9.88 -26.43 -0.24
C VAL A 30 -10.93 -27.26 -0.99
N THR A 31 -10.77 -28.58 -1.03
CA THR A 31 -11.72 -29.50 -1.68
C THR A 31 -13.05 -29.49 -0.95
N ASN A 32 -13.06 -29.60 0.38
CA ASN A 32 -14.27 -29.50 1.20
C ASN A 32 -14.98 -28.14 1.04
N ARG A 33 -14.21 -27.05 0.90
CA ARG A 33 -14.78 -25.72 0.62
C ARG A 33 -15.37 -25.64 -0.79
N LEU A 34 -14.72 -26.24 -1.79
CA LEU A 34 -15.22 -26.27 -3.16
C LEU A 34 -16.49 -27.12 -3.28
N GLU A 35 -16.53 -28.28 -2.61
CA GLU A 35 -17.71 -29.14 -2.51
C GLU A 35 -18.87 -28.45 -1.79
N SER A 36 -18.59 -27.68 -0.73
CA SER A 36 -19.59 -26.83 -0.05
C SER A 36 -20.14 -25.73 -0.97
N VAL A 37 -19.29 -25.11 -1.80
CA VAL A 37 -19.71 -24.08 -2.77
C VAL A 37 -20.53 -24.70 -3.90
N VAL A 38 -20.15 -25.89 -4.37
CA VAL A 38 -20.91 -26.66 -5.38
C VAL A 38 -22.27 -27.09 -4.81
N HIS A 39 -22.36 -27.49 -3.55
CA HIS A 39 -23.63 -27.79 -2.88
C HIS A 39 -24.54 -26.54 -2.74
N GLN A 40 -23.96 -25.36 -2.50
CA GLN A 40 -24.69 -24.08 -2.46
C GLN A 40 -25.17 -23.62 -3.84
N LEU A 41 -24.40 -23.88 -4.90
CA LEU A 41 -24.79 -23.61 -6.29
C LEU A 41 -25.82 -24.61 -6.82
N SER A 42 -25.86 -25.83 -6.25
CA SER A 42 -26.85 -26.86 -6.62
C SER A 42 -28.20 -26.67 -5.93
N SER A 43 -28.28 -25.84 -4.88
CA SER A 43 -29.49 -25.59 -4.08
C SER A 43 -30.26 -24.33 -4.48
N THR A 44 -29.79 -23.57 -5.47
CA THR A 44 -30.49 -22.40 -6.05
C THR A 44 -31.46 -22.76 -7.19
N GLY A 45 -31.63 -24.04 -7.50
CA GLY A 45 -32.60 -24.52 -8.48
C GLY A 45 -33.90 -25.01 -7.84
N GLY A 46 -34.75 -24.11 -7.31
CA GLY A 46 -36.15 -24.45 -7.06
C GLY A 46 -36.86 -23.79 -5.87
N SER A 47 -37.91 -23.04 -6.23
CA SER A 47 -39.13 -22.77 -5.45
C SER A 47 -39.24 -21.57 -4.49
N SER A 48 -40.49 -21.10 -4.50
CA SER A 48 -41.03 -19.79 -4.18
C SER A 48 -41.40 -19.59 -2.70
N HIS A 49 -41.31 -18.33 -2.27
CA HIS A 49 -41.97 -17.64 -1.13
C HIS A 49 -42.31 -18.40 0.16
N THR A 50 -41.76 -17.92 1.29
CA THR A 50 -42.52 -17.23 2.35
C THR A 50 -41.63 -16.34 3.21
N ASN A 51 -42.09 -15.12 3.48
CA ASN A 51 -41.55 -14.18 4.46
C ASN A 51 -41.59 -14.78 5.87
N ASN A 52 -40.46 -14.85 6.58
CA ASN A 52 -40.26 -14.44 7.99
C ASN A 52 -38.97 -15.03 8.62
N ASP A 53 -37.78 -14.79 8.05
CA ASP A 53 -36.52 -15.32 8.62
C ASP A 53 -35.30 -14.38 8.43
N SER A 54 -35.48 -13.08 8.67
CA SER A 54 -34.42 -12.08 8.41
C SER A 54 -33.38 -11.93 9.53
N ALA A 55 -33.53 -12.61 10.68
CA ALA A 55 -32.56 -12.55 11.77
C ALA A 55 -31.54 -13.71 11.73
N ASN A 56 -31.92 -14.89 11.22
CA ASN A 56 -31.08 -16.09 11.22
C ASN A 56 -30.06 -16.18 10.08
N ASN A 57 -30.01 -15.22 9.15
CA ASN A 57 -29.15 -15.30 7.96
C ASN A 57 -27.89 -14.41 8.03
N VAL A 58 -27.89 -13.36 8.86
CA VAL A 58 -26.76 -12.41 8.96
C VAL A 58 -25.51 -13.10 9.50
N ASP A 59 -25.72 -13.91 10.53
CA ASP A 59 -24.67 -14.63 11.24
C ASP A 59 -24.03 -15.73 10.37
N ASN A 60 -24.75 -16.17 9.33
CA ASN A 60 -24.27 -17.17 8.36
C ASN A 60 -23.53 -16.55 7.17
N THR A 61 -23.44 -15.22 7.06
CA THR A 61 -22.64 -14.61 5.99
C THR A 61 -21.15 -14.92 6.17
N PRO A 62 -20.39 -15.19 5.08
CA PRO A 62 -18.95 -15.46 5.19
C PRO A 62 -18.17 -14.37 5.92
N VAL A 63 -18.55 -13.11 5.69
CA VAL A 63 -18.00 -11.91 6.36
C VAL A 63 -18.15 -12.02 7.88
N VAL A 64 -19.35 -12.29 8.38
CA VAL A 64 -19.60 -12.35 9.82
C VAL A 64 -19.00 -13.62 10.43
N ARG A 65 -19.18 -14.78 9.79
CA ARG A 65 -18.66 -16.07 10.27
C ARG A 65 -17.13 -16.10 10.38
N ASP A 66 -16.43 -15.57 9.38
CA ASP A 66 -14.97 -15.55 9.40
C ASP A 66 -14.44 -14.54 10.43
N TYR A 67 -15.14 -13.42 10.66
CA TYR A 67 -14.79 -12.50 11.76
C TYR A 67 -15.05 -13.11 13.14
N ASP A 68 -16.15 -13.85 13.31
CA ASP A 68 -16.44 -14.61 14.53
C ASP A 68 -15.36 -15.67 14.80
N THR A 69 -14.78 -16.24 13.74
CA THR A 69 -13.64 -17.15 13.83
C THR A 69 -12.41 -16.45 14.40
N ILE A 70 -12.10 -15.21 13.96
CA ILE A 70 -11.02 -14.40 14.56
C ILE A 70 -11.26 -14.17 16.06
N ILE A 71 -12.49 -13.79 16.43
CA ILE A 71 -12.83 -13.57 17.84
C ILE A 71 -12.62 -14.85 18.66
N ASN A 72 -13.08 -15.99 18.15
CA ASN A 72 -13.05 -17.25 18.89
C ASN A 72 -11.66 -17.89 18.94
N GLU A 73 -10.92 -17.89 17.83
CA GLU A 73 -9.66 -18.63 17.68
C GLU A 73 -8.41 -17.78 17.92
N SER A 74 -8.54 -16.45 17.95
CA SER A 74 -7.38 -15.54 18.08
C SER A 74 -7.56 -14.58 19.25
N VAL A 75 -8.70 -13.90 19.33
CA VAL A 75 -8.95 -12.93 20.40
C VAL A 75 -9.12 -13.62 21.75
N LYS A 76 -9.99 -14.64 21.87
CA LYS A 76 -10.21 -15.34 23.16
C LYS A 76 -8.92 -15.93 23.79
N PRO A 77 -8.03 -16.60 23.05
CA PRO A 77 -6.73 -17.04 23.58
C PRO A 77 -5.86 -15.88 24.08
N PHE A 78 -5.77 -14.79 23.31
CA PHE A 78 -5.05 -13.58 23.71
C PHE A 78 -5.61 -12.95 25.00
N LEU A 79 -6.93 -12.88 25.14
CA LEU A 79 -7.57 -12.38 26.36
C LEU A 79 -7.20 -13.27 27.56
N THR A 80 -7.33 -14.59 27.39
CA THR A 80 -7.04 -15.57 28.45
C THR A 80 -5.59 -15.42 28.95
N ILE A 81 -4.63 -15.30 28.04
CA ILE A 81 -3.22 -15.18 28.42
C ILE A 81 -2.85 -13.78 28.94
N SER A 82 -3.51 -12.72 28.45
CA SER A 82 -3.36 -11.36 29.00
C SER A 82 -3.89 -11.27 30.43
N GLN A 83 -5.04 -11.89 30.70
CA GLN A 83 -5.61 -11.99 32.04
C GLN A 83 -4.72 -12.81 32.97
N LYS A 84 -4.08 -13.88 32.46
CA LYS A 84 -3.10 -14.66 33.21
C LYS A 84 -1.86 -13.86 33.61
N ILE A 85 -1.35 -12.99 32.73
CA ILE A 85 -0.22 -12.10 33.04
C ILE A 85 -0.65 -11.02 34.06
N GLY A 86 -1.89 -10.52 33.94
CA GLY A 86 -2.46 -9.58 34.90
C GLY A 86 -2.01 -8.14 34.73
N GLY A 87 -2.19 -7.33 35.77
CA GLY A 87 -1.78 -5.92 35.80
C GLY A 87 -2.51 -5.04 34.79
N GLU A 88 -1.81 -4.04 34.25
CA GLU A 88 -2.38 -3.13 33.24
C GLU A 88 -2.68 -3.85 31.93
N LEU A 89 -2.01 -4.97 31.66
CA LEU A 89 -2.20 -5.76 30.45
C LEU A 89 -3.57 -6.48 30.45
N ALA A 90 -4.03 -6.96 31.61
CA ALA A 90 -5.39 -7.48 31.77
C ALA A 90 -6.44 -6.42 31.42
N THR A 91 -6.28 -5.21 31.99
CA THR A 91 -7.18 -4.07 31.69
C THR A 91 -7.16 -3.71 30.21
N MET A 92 -5.97 -3.68 29.60
CA MET A 92 -5.82 -3.42 28.16
C MET A 92 -6.54 -4.48 27.31
N SER A 93 -6.46 -5.74 27.71
CA SER A 93 -7.14 -6.83 27.01
C SER A 93 -8.67 -6.68 27.01
N ASP A 94 -9.25 -6.13 28.08
CA ASP A 94 -10.69 -5.87 28.13
C ASP A 94 -11.14 -4.77 27.15
N HIS A 95 -10.30 -3.75 26.95
CA HIS A 95 -10.53 -2.75 25.90
C HIS A 95 -10.43 -3.38 24.50
N VAL A 96 -9.43 -4.24 24.26
CA VAL A 96 -9.30 -4.97 23.00
C VAL A 96 -10.55 -5.82 22.75
N LYS A 97 -11.05 -6.53 23.76
CA LYS A 97 -12.30 -7.30 23.65
C LYS A 97 -13.47 -6.43 23.20
N ARG A 98 -13.71 -5.31 23.90
CA ARG A 98 -14.81 -4.38 23.57
C ARG A 98 -14.69 -3.81 22.17
N LEU A 99 -13.47 -3.53 21.71
CA LEU A 99 -13.21 -3.07 20.35
C LEU A 99 -13.62 -4.11 19.29
N PHE A 100 -13.21 -5.37 19.46
CA PHE A 100 -13.57 -6.45 18.54
C PHE A 100 -15.08 -6.74 18.57
N ASP A 101 -15.72 -6.71 19.74
CA ASP A 101 -17.18 -6.86 19.85
C ASP A 101 -17.92 -5.72 19.13
N ALA A 102 -17.46 -4.47 19.28
CA ALA A 102 -18.03 -3.31 18.60
C ALA A 102 -17.85 -3.40 17.08
N GLN A 103 -16.69 -3.82 16.61
CA GLN A 103 -16.42 -4.02 15.19
C GLN A 103 -17.26 -5.17 14.60
N GLN A 104 -17.46 -6.26 15.34
CA GLN A 104 -18.36 -7.36 14.95
C GLN A 104 -19.81 -6.86 14.77
N GLN A 105 -20.32 -6.09 15.73
CA GLN A 105 -21.66 -5.51 15.65
C GLN A 105 -21.80 -4.58 14.44
N PHE A 106 -20.78 -3.76 14.19
CA PHE A 106 -20.74 -2.88 13.02
C PHE A 106 -20.73 -3.67 11.71
N LEU A 107 -19.93 -4.74 11.60
CA LEU A 107 -19.88 -5.61 10.42
C LEU A 107 -21.23 -6.29 10.15
N ARG A 108 -21.92 -6.77 11.19
CA ARG A 108 -23.28 -7.33 11.06
C ARG A 108 -24.27 -6.30 10.51
N GLN A 109 -24.14 -5.03 10.86
CA GLN A 109 -24.95 -3.96 10.28
C GLN A 109 -24.54 -3.66 8.83
N ALA A 110 -23.24 -3.61 8.54
CA ALA A 110 -22.71 -3.30 7.21
C ALA A 110 -23.15 -4.32 6.14
N VAL A 111 -23.13 -5.63 6.46
CA VAL A 111 -23.57 -6.69 5.51
C VAL A 111 -25.07 -6.68 5.21
N GLN A 112 -25.86 -5.93 5.99
CA GLN A 112 -27.30 -5.78 5.82
C GLN A 112 -27.70 -4.40 5.28
N SER A 113 -26.76 -3.48 5.12
CA SER A 113 -27.07 -2.10 4.82
C SER A 113 -26.36 -1.64 3.56
N THR A 114 -27.01 -0.75 2.82
CA THR A 114 -26.31 0.07 1.83
C THR A 114 -25.37 1.05 2.54
N LYS A 115 -24.22 1.37 1.92
CA LYS A 115 -23.28 2.35 2.46
C LYS A 115 -24.01 3.68 2.76
N PRO A 116 -24.04 4.15 4.02
CA PRO A 116 -24.57 5.47 4.33
C PRO A 116 -23.55 6.55 3.94
N ASN A 117 -23.90 7.82 4.12
CA ASN A 117 -22.92 8.90 3.96
C ASN A 117 -21.75 8.72 4.94
N ASP A 118 -20.58 9.27 4.58
CA ASP A 118 -19.35 9.04 5.35
C ASP A 118 -19.45 9.58 6.80
N GLN A 119 -20.23 10.63 7.03
CA GLN A 119 -20.48 11.16 8.39
C GLN A 119 -21.19 10.14 9.28
N LYS A 120 -22.24 9.47 8.78
CA LYS A 120 -22.95 8.41 9.50
C LYS A 120 -22.04 7.21 9.76
N VAL A 121 -21.10 6.89 8.85
CA VAL A 121 -20.09 5.85 9.09
C VAL A 121 -19.20 6.24 10.27
N VAL A 122 -18.65 7.46 10.26
CA VAL A 122 -17.79 7.99 11.33
C VAL A 122 -18.53 8.00 12.67
N GLU A 123 -19.80 8.39 12.69
CA GLU A 123 -20.63 8.37 13.90
C GLU A 123 -20.84 6.95 14.44
N ALA A 124 -21.10 5.97 13.58
CA ALA A 124 -21.36 4.60 13.99
C ALA A 124 -20.12 3.85 14.49
N ILE A 125 -18.91 4.26 14.08
CA ILE A 125 -17.68 3.66 14.59
C ILE A 125 -17.12 4.37 15.84
N LYS A 126 -17.78 5.43 16.36
CA LYS A 126 -17.34 6.12 17.59
C LYS A 126 -17.04 5.16 18.77
N PRO A 127 -17.82 4.09 19.02
CA PRO A 127 -17.47 3.13 20.07
C PRO A 127 -16.10 2.47 19.83
N GLN A 128 -15.74 2.17 18.58
CA GLN A 128 -14.43 1.61 18.23
C GLN A 128 -13.32 2.65 18.44
N SER A 129 -13.52 3.88 17.98
CA SER A 129 -12.54 4.97 18.16
C SER A 129 -12.26 5.24 19.64
N SER A 130 -13.29 5.23 20.49
CA SER A 130 -13.15 5.42 21.93
C SER A 130 -12.31 4.32 22.59
N GLU A 131 -12.46 3.07 22.18
CA GLU A 131 -11.67 1.96 22.72
C GLU A 131 -10.21 2.02 22.24
N ILE A 132 -9.97 2.41 20.98
CA ILE A 132 -8.61 2.66 20.45
C ILE A 132 -7.92 3.75 21.28
N GLU A 133 -8.59 4.89 21.51
CA GLU A 133 -8.07 5.98 22.33
C GLU A 133 -7.78 5.55 23.78
N ALA A 134 -8.67 4.74 24.37
CA ALA A 134 -8.48 4.21 25.72
C ALA A 134 -7.23 3.32 25.81
N ILE A 135 -6.99 2.46 24.82
CA ILE A 135 -5.79 1.61 24.73
C ILE A 135 -4.52 2.46 24.61
N THR A 136 -4.52 3.45 23.71
CA THR A 136 -3.36 4.35 23.54
C THR A 136 -3.12 5.20 24.79
N SER A 137 -4.17 5.67 25.46
CA SER A 137 -4.08 6.40 26.72
C SER A 137 -3.52 5.52 27.86
N LEU A 138 -3.97 4.27 27.95
CA LEU A 138 -3.50 3.33 28.98
C LEU A 138 -2.00 3.04 28.83
N SER A 139 -1.51 2.84 27.60
CA SER A 139 -0.09 2.67 27.32
C SER A 139 0.72 3.92 27.71
N SER A 140 0.28 5.11 27.27
CA SER A 140 1.00 6.37 27.50
C SER A 140 1.03 6.82 28.97
N LYS A 141 0.01 6.48 29.77
CA LYS A 141 -0.02 6.74 31.23
C LYS A 141 0.88 5.79 32.02
N ASN A 142 1.12 4.59 31.50
CA ASN A 142 1.87 3.52 32.19
C ASN A 142 3.30 3.33 31.64
N ARG A 143 3.98 4.42 31.26
CA ARG A 143 5.35 4.39 30.72
C ARG A 143 6.40 3.76 31.64
N LYS A 144 6.12 3.70 32.94
CA LYS A 144 7.01 3.10 33.96
C LYS A 144 6.65 1.64 34.29
N SER A 145 5.59 1.08 33.70
CA SER A 145 5.19 -0.31 33.94
C SER A 145 6.27 -1.27 33.45
N THR A 146 6.49 -2.35 34.19
CA THR A 146 7.35 -3.46 33.76
C THR A 146 6.79 -4.16 32.51
N LEU A 147 5.49 -4.00 32.24
CA LEU A 147 4.80 -4.51 31.06
C LEU A 147 4.75 -3.47 29.93
N PHE A 148 5.50 -2.37 30.00
CA PHE A 148 5.42 -1.28 29.01
C PHE A 148 5.62 -1.74 27.56
N ASN A 149 6.53 -2.69 27.29
CA ASN A 149 6.71 -3.24 25.93
C ASN A 149 5.47 -4.04 25.46
N HIS A 150 4.71 -4.67 26.36
CA HIS A 150 3.45 -5.34 26.02
C HIS A 150 2.38 -4.30 25.69
N LEU A 151 2.22 -3.30 26.57
CA LEU A 151 1.26 -2.22 26.38
C LEU A 151 1.53 -1.45 25.07
N SER A 152 2.81 -1.23 24.75
CA SER A 152 3.24 -0.58 23.50
C SER A 152 2.98 -1.46 22.28
N ALA A 153 3.26 -2.76 22.36
CA ALA A 153 2.96 -3.68 21.25
C ALA A 153 1.48 -3.68 20.88
N VAL A 154 0.60 -3.59 21.88
CA VAL A 154 -0.85 -3.47 21.63
C VAL A 154 -1.22 -2.07 21.14
N SER A 155 -0.76 -1.00 21.81
CA SER A 155 -1.17 0.37 21.44
C SER A 155 -0.69 0.81 20.06
N GLU A 156 0.46 0.33 19.59
CA GLU A 156 0.96 0.62 18.24
C GLU A 156 0.34 -0.28 17.16
N GLY A 157 -0.16 -1.46 17.55
CA GLY A 157 -0.85 -2.39 16.64
C GLY A 157 -2.36 -2.16 16.53
N ILE A 158 -3.00 -1.65 17.59
CA ILE A 158 -4.45 -1.49 17.65
C ILE A 158 -5.06 -0.59 16.57
N PRO A 159 -4.37 0.44 16.01
CA PRO A 159 -4.92 1.23 14.92
C PRO A 159 -5.20 0.41 13.65
N ALA A 160 -4.71 -0.83 13.55
CA ALA A 160 -5.10 -1.78 12.52
C ALA A 160 -6.63 -1.96 12.43
N LEU A 161 -7.34 -1.89 13.56
CA LEU A 161 -8.79 -2.03 13.63
C LEU A 161 -9.52 -0.82 12.99
N GLY A 162 -8.82 0.29 12.77
CA GLY A 162 -9.31 1.46 12.03
C GLY A 162 -9.44 1.25 10.51
N TRP A 163 -9.09 0.06 10.00
CA TRP A 163 -9.16 -0.29 8.56
C TRP A 163 -10.53 -0.01 7.91
N ILE A 164 -11.60 0.03 8.70
CA ILE A 164 -12.97 0.34 8.25
C ILE A 164 -13.05 1.65 7.46
N LEU A 165 -12.24 2.65 7.84
CA LEU A 165 -12.18 3.95 7.20
C LEU A 165 -11.12 4.05 6.10
N VAL A 166 -10.36 2.99 5.84
CA VAL A 166 -9.22 3.02 4.92
C VAL A 166 -9.65 2.53 3.55
N THR A 167 -9.56 3.41 2.57
CA THR A 167 -9.78 3.12 1.16
C THR A 167 -8.68 3.77 0.32
N PRO A 168 -8.18 3.14 -0.76
CA PRO A 168 -8.55 1.82 -1.25
C PRO A 168 -7.69 0.68 -0.67
N THR A 169 -6.84 0.94 0.32
CA THR A 169 -5.78 0.01 0.75
C THR A 169 -5.84 -0.35 2.24
N PRO A 170 -6.92 -0.97 2.74
CA PRO A 170 -7.02 -1.36 4.15
C PRO A 170 -6.03 -2.49 4.54
N GLY A 171 -5.68 -3.38 3.60
CA GLY A 171 -4.69 -4.44 3.82
C GLY A 171 -3.28 -3.89 4.14
N PRO A 172 -2.70 -3.02 3.29
CA PRO A 172 -1.44 -2.33 3.58
C PRO A 172 -1.45 -1.58 4.93
N HIS A 173 -2.53 -0.87 5.25
CA HIS A 173 -2.67 -0.21 6.56
C HIS A 173 -2.53 -1.19 7.73
N ILE A 174 -3.23 -2.32 7.70
CA ILE A 174 -3.11 -3.34 8.76
C ILE A 174 -1.68 -3.88 8.85
N LYS A 175 -1.01 -4.03 7.71
CA LYS A 175 0.37 -4.50 7.66
C LYS A 175 1.33 -3.52 8.34
N ASP A 176 1.19 -2.22 8.07
CA ASP A 176 2.05 -1.20 8.69
C ASP A 176 1.87 -1.18 10.22
N MET A 177 0.64 -1.31 10.69
CA MET A 177 0.34 -1.41 12.13
C MET A 177 0.87 -2.71 12.75
N THR A 178 0.86 -3.82 11.99
CA THR A 178 1.45 -5.09 12.41
C THR A 178 2.97 -4.97 12.56
N ASP A 179 3.63 -4.33 11.61
CA ASP A 179 5.08 -4.11 11.63
C ASP A 179 5.46 -3.17 12.81
N ALA A 180 4.63 -2.17 13.14
CA ALA A 180 4.80 -1.33 14.33
C ALA A 180 4.66 -2.12 15.64
N ALA A 181 3.63 -2.96 15.77
CA ALA A 181 3.45 -3.85 16.92
C ALA A 181 4.62 -4.84 17.08
N GLN A 182 5.17 -5.31 15.95
CA GLN A 182 6.26 -6.27 15.94
C GLN A 182 7.54 -5.72 16.58
N PHE A 183 7.82 -4.42 16.42
CA PHE A 183 8.98 -3.78 17.04
C PHE A 183 9.01 -3.97 18.57
N TYR A 184 7.88 -3.73 19.24
CA TYR A 184 7.75 -3.89 20.68
C TYR A 184 7.59 -5.35 21.09
N SER A 185 6.90 -6.16 20.28
CA SER A 185 6.78 -7.61 20.48
C SER A 185 8.15 -8.30 20.49
N ASN A 186 9.06 -7.90 19.61
CA ASN A 186 10.44 -8.41 19.59
C ASN A 186 11.22 -8.07 20.87
N ARG A 187 10.93 -6.93 21.51
CA ARG A 187 11.51 -6.57 22.81
C ARG A 187 10.97 -7.46 23.92
N VAL A 188 9.67 -7.74 23.93
CA VAL A 188 9.08 -8.73 24.86
C VAL A 188 9.73 -10.10 24.66
N LEU A 189 9.87 -10.56 23.42
CA LEU A 189 10.56 -11.83 23.14
C LEU A 189 12.00 -11.82 23.65
N LYS A 190 12.75 -10.73 23.41
CA LYS A 190 14.12 -10.58 23.91
C LYS A 190 14.18 -10.69 25.44
N ASP A 191 13.24 -10.05 26.14
CA ASP A 191 13.27 -9.94 27.60
C ASP A 191 12.79 -11.23 28.30
N PHE A 192 11.91 -12.02 27.65
CA PHE A 192 11.21 -13.14 28.29
C PHE A 192 11.45 -14.52 27.66
N LYS A 193 12.05 -14.64 26.47
CA LYS A 193 12.23 -15.95 25.77
C LYS A 193 12.88 -17.06 26.60
N GLU A 194 13.74 -16.69 27.54
CA GLU A 194 14.49 -17.61 28.41
C GLU A 194 14.03 -17.53 29.88
N LYS A 195 13.02 -16.69 30.18
CA LYS A 195 12.55 -16.43 31.54
C LYS A 195 11.15 -16.98 31.79
N ASP A 196 10.21 -16.66 30.91
CA ASP A 196 8.82 -17.08 31.06
C ASP A 196 8.14 -17.24 29.69
N ALA A 197 7.78 -18.49 29.39
CA ALA A 197 7.12 -18.88 28.15
C ALA A 197 5.72 -18.26 27.98
N THR A 198 5.08 -17.81 29.07
CA THR A 198 3.76 -17.16 29.03
C THR A 198 3.80 -15.88 28.22
N HIS A 199 4.85 -15.07 28.36
CA HIS A 199 5.01 -13.82 27.59
C HIS A 199 5.35 -14.08 26.12
N VAL A 200 6.12 -15.14 25.85
CA VAL A 200 6.41 -15.58 24.48
C VAL A 200 5.13 -16.01 23.78
N GLU A 201 4.30 -16.78 24.45
CA GLU A 201 3.01 -17.22 23.93
C GLU A 201 2.05 -16.03 23.76
N TRP A 202 2.05 -15.08 24.69
CA TRP A 202 1.27 -13.84 24.57
C TRP A 202 1.62 -13.08 23.28
N VAL A 203 2.91 -12.94 22.96
CA VAL A 203 3.36 -12.30 21.70
C VAL A 203 2.80 -13.05 20.49
N LYS A 204 2.85 -14.39 20.47
CA LYS A 204 2.31 -15.17 19.35
C LYS A 204 0.82 -14.92 19.18
N GLN A 205 0.05 -14.90 20.26
CA GLN A 205 -1.40 -14.66 20.21
C GLN A 205 -1.73 -13.25 19.71
N TRP A 206 -0.99 -12.23 20.18
CA TRP A 206 -1.18 -10.86 19.69
C TRP A 206 -0.89 -10.73 18.19
N MET A 207 0.25 -11.26 17.74
CA MET A 207 0.61 -11.23 16.33
C MET A 207 -0.36 -12.06 15.46
N LYS A 208 -0.90 -13.17 16.00
CA LYS A 208 -1.92 -13.98 15.31
C LYS A 208 -3.17 -13.16 15.01
N ILE A 209 -3.67 -12.38 15.98
CA ILE A 209 -4.85 -11.51 15.78
C ILE A 209 -4.65 -10.56 14.59
N LEU A 210 -3.52 -9.85 14.53
CA LEU A 210 -3.25 -8.88 13.48
C LEU A 210 -3.11 -9.53 12.09
N ASN A 211 -2.47 -10.71 12.02
CA ASN A 211 -2.32 -11.47 10.77
C ASN A 211 -3.64 -12.08 10.29
N ASP A 212 -4.47 -12.57 11.20
CA ASP A 212 -5.79 -13.10 10.87
C ASP A 212 -6.72 -11.97 10.41
N LEU A 213 -6.66 -10.80 11.06
CA LEU A 213 -7.37 -9.60 10.62
C LEU A 213 -6.93 -9.16 9.21
N TYR A 214 -5.62 -9.11 8.95
CA TYR A 214 -5.09 -8.83 7.60
C TYR A 214 -5.64 -9.80 6.55
N THR A 215 -5.63 -11.10 6.88
CA THR A 215 -6.12 -12.17 5.99
C THR A 215 -7.62 -12.00 5.72
N TYR A 216 -8.40 -11.75 6.77
CA TYR A 216 -9.83 -11.50 6.69
C TYR A 216 -10.17 -10.28 5.82
N VAL A 217 -9.51 -9.15 6.06
CA VAL A 217 -9.74 -7.92 5.29
C VAL A 217 -9.35 -8.10 3.83
N ARG A 218 -8.27 -8.82 3.53
CA ARG A 218 -7.92 -9.13 2.14
C ARG A 218 -8.93 -10.01 1.43
N GLN A 219 -9.58 -10.92 2.15
CA GLN A 219 -10.58 -11.85 1.60
C GLN A 219 -11.93 -11.17 1.38
N HIS A 220 -12.39 -10.35 2.33
CA HIS A 220 -13.76 -9.82 2.34
C HIS A 220 -13.86 -8.33 2.00
N HIS A 221 -12.77 -7.57 2.15
CA HIS A 221 -12.76 -6.09 2.16
C HIS A 221 -11.53 -5.52 1.43
N THR A 222 -11.14 -6.12 0.31
CA THR A 222 -9.84 -5.88 -0.35
C THR A 222 -9.56 -4.40 -0.66
N THR A 223 -10.58 -3.66 -1.11
CA THR A 223 -10.47 -2.24 -1.50
C THR A 223 -11.12 -1.27 -0.51
N GLY A 224 -11.52 -1.76 0.66
CA GLY A 224 -12.33 -1.03 1.63
C GLY A 224 -13.45 -1.90 2.18
N LEU A 225 -14.15 -1.38 3.18
CA LEU A 225 -15.32 -2.04 3.75
C LEU A 225 -16.36 -2.34 2.66
N ALA A 226 -16.73 -3.62 2.55
CA ALA A 226 -17.75 -4.09 1.64
C ALA A 226 -19.13 -3.96 2.29
N TRP A 227 -20.05 -3.32 1.57
CA TRP A 227 -21.45 -3.11 1.97
C TRP A 227 -22.38 -4.03 1.16
N ALA A 228 -23.64 -4.17 1.60
CA ALA A 228 -24.63 -4.92 0.84
C ALA A 228 -24.89 -4.28 -0.54
N SER A 229 -24.85 -5.09 -1.60
CA SER A 229 -24.88 -4.59 -2.99
C SER A 229 -26.27 -4.21 -3.53
N GLN A 230 -27.38 -4.66 -2.93
CA GLN A 230 -28.73 -4.27 -3.34
C GLN A 230 -29.76 -4.33 -2.19
N GLY A 231 -30.54 -3.24 -2.03
CA GLY A 231 -31.90 -3.24 -1.47
C GLY A 231 -32.12 -3.67 -0.02
N LYS A 232 -31.06 -3.81 0.79
CA LYS A 232 -31.21 -4.11 2.22
C LYS A 232 -31.00 -2.83 3.04
N ARG A 233 -31.96 -2.62 3.94
CA ARG A 233 -32.23 -1.52 4.91
C ARG A 233 -31.23 -0.37 4.98
N GLU A 234 -31.75 0.84 5.22
CA GLU A 234 -30.91 1.98 5.57
C GLU A 234 -30.08 1.66 6.82
N PHE A 235 -28.79 1.95 6.76
CA PHE A 235 -27.88 1.76 7.88
C PHE A 235 -28.37 2.54 9.12
N GLY A 236 -28.55 1.83 10.23
CA GLY A 236 -29.12 2.40 11.47
C GLY A 236 -30.63 2.20 11.66
N SER A 237 -31.35 1.60 10.70
CA SER A 237 -32.81 1.34 10.80
C SER A 237 -33.21 0.19 11.77
N VAL A 238 -32.36 -0.18 12.72
CA VAL A 238 -32.74 -1.15 13.77
C VAL A 238 -33.60 -0.43 14.80
N SER A 239 -34.92 -0.52 14.66
CA SER A 239 -35.81 -0.33 15.80
C SER A 239 -35.48 -1.38 16.85
N ALA A 240 -35.16 -0.92 18.06
CA ALA A 240 -35.14 -1.76 19.25
C ALA A 240 -36.45 -2.58 19.31
N PRO A 241 -36.45 -3.83 19.79
CA PRO A 241 -37.68 -4.59 19.96
C PRO A 241 -38.55 -3.82 20.96
N THR A 242 -39.57 -3.13 20.44
CA THR A 242 -40.57 -2.50 21.27
C THR A 242 -41.33 -3.65 21.90
N VAL A 243 -41.02 -3.93 23.16
CA VAL A 243 -41.82 -4.80 24.01
C VAL A 243 -43.24 -4.24 23.93
N LYS A 244 -44.16 -4.98 23.33
CA LYS A 244 -45.58 -4.64 23.33
C LYS A 244 -46.04 -4.67 24.79
N HIS A 245 -46.01 -3.52 25.45
CA HIS A 245 -46.77 -3.34 26.68
C HIS A 245 -48.25 -3.35 26.31
N VAL A 246 -48.93 -4.39 26.78
CA VAL A 246 -50.38 -4.51 26.76
C VAL A 246 -50.94 -3.33 27.56
N ALA A 247 -51.66 -2.43 26.88
CA ALA A 247 -52.31 -1.30 27.52
C ALA A 247 -53.49 -1.79 28.37
N ALA A 248 -53.42 -1.57 29.68
CA ALA A 248 -54.57 -1.62 30.58
C ALA A 248 -55.20 -0.21 30.68
N ALA A 249 -56.52 -0.20 30.85
CA ALA A 249 -57.42 0.92 30.67
C ALA A 249 -57.34 2.05 31.72
N GLY A 250 -57.75 3.26 31.31
CA GLY A 250 -58.45 4.23 32.16
C GLY A 250 -57.62 5.41 32.70
N GLY A 251 -57.76 6.59 32.08
CA GLY A 251 -57.32 7.88 32.64
C GLY A 251 -57.88 9.07 31.82
N PRO A 252 -58.23 10.21 32.46
CA PRO A 252 -59.01 11.31 31.87
C PRO A 252 -58.22 12.15 30.85
N PRO A 253 -58.89 12.91 29.95
CA PRO A 253 -58.24 13.59 28.83
C PRO A 253 -57.34 14.76 29.29
N PRO A 254 -56.26 15.08 28.55
CA PRO A 254 -55.36 16.20 28.87
C PRO A 254 -55.99 17.57 28.55
N PRO A 255 -55.60 18.64 29.27
CA PRO A 255 -56.13 20.00 29.09
C PRO A 255 -55.64 20.67 27.79
N PRO A 256 -56.37 21.70 27.29
CA PRO A 256 -56.06 22.36 26.02
C PRO A 256 -54.78 23.22 26.08
N PRO A 257 -54.09 23.41 24.95
CA PRO A 257 -52.83 24.17 24.87
C PRO A 257 -53.04 25.69 25.05
N PRO A 258 -52.05 26.43 25.58
CA PRO A 258 -52.13 27.88 25.76
C PRO A 258 -52.00 28.66 24.43
N PRO A 259 -52.52 29.90 24.36
CA PRO A 259 -52.59 30.70 23.13
C PRO A 259 -51.22 31.28 22.70
N PRO A 260 -51.05 31.61 21.40
CA PRO A 260 -49.78 32.09 20.84
C PRO A 260 -49.45 33.54 21.24
N PRO A 261 -48.16 33.91 21.34
CA PRO A 261 -47.72 35.29 21.61
C PRO A 261 -47.95 36.25 20.41
N PRO A 262 -48.07 37.57 20.67
CA PRO A 262 -48.46 38.58 19.68
C PRO A 262 -47.36 38.94 18.66
N PRO A 263 -47.73 39.52 17.49
CA PRO A 263 -46.83 39.77 16.38
C PRO A 263 -45.91 41.00 16.59
N PRO A 264 -44.68 41.01 16.04
CA PRO A 264 -43.84 42.20 15.96
C PRO A 264 -44.31 43.17 14.85
N PRO A 265 -44.06 44.49 14.99
CA PRO A 265 -44.52 45.53 14.06
C PRO A 265 -43.67 45.63 12.77
N PRO A 266 -44.24 46.07 11.63
CA PRO A 266 -43.51 46.32 10.37
C PRO A 266 -43.26 47.85 10.16
N PRO A 267 -42.63 48.30 9.05
CA PRO A 267 -41.19 48.42 8.85
C PRO A 267 -40.75 49.88 8.54
N MET A 268 -39.44 50.18 8.62
CA MET A 268 -38.85 51.35 7.97
C MET A 268 -37.72 50.91 7.05
N PHE A 269 -37.93 51.19 5.77
CA PHE A 269 -37.01 50.98 4.66
C PHE A 269 -35.92 52.06 4.66
N PHE A 270 -34.69 51.67 4.33
CA PHE A 270 -33.85 52.48 3.45
C PHE A 270 -33.03 51.56 2.53
N ASP A 271 -33.12 51.88 1.26
CA ASP A 271 -32.63 51.20 0.08
C ASP A 271 -31.14 51.47 -0.17
N THR A 272 -30.37 50.45 -0.56
CA THR A 272 -29.38 50.57 -1.67
C THR A 272 -28.85 49.21 -2.15
N SER A 273 -29.34 48.82 -3.33
CA SER A 273 -28.62 48.21 -4.48
C SER A 273 -27.89 46.85 -4.36
N SER A 274 -28.60 45.82 -4.85
CA SER A 274 -28.22 44.84 -5.90
C SER A 274 -26.94 44.00 -5.82
N SER A 275 -27.11 42.69 -5.65
CA SER A 275 -26.33 41.64 -6.34
C SER A 275 -27.14 40.33 -6.40
N GLU A 276 -27.85 40.11 -7.50
CA GLU A 276 -28.36 38.80 -7.95
C GLU A 276 -27.61 38.46 -9.24
N ASP A 277 -26.86 37.36 -9.25
CA ASP A 277 -26.56 36.54 -10.43
C ASP A 277 -25.58 35.41 -10.06
N VAL A 278 -26.09 34.23 -9.70
CA VAL A 278 -25.27 33.00 -9.70
C VAL A 278 -26.01 31.74 -10.14
N ASP A 279 -27.31 31.78 -10.44
CA ASP A 279 -28.06 30.55 -10.72
C ASP A 279 -28.30 30.23 -12.21
N ASN A 280 -27.90 31.13 -13.13
CA ASN A 280 -28.09 30.90 -14.58
C ASN A 280 -26.85 30.33 -15.31
N SER A 281 -25.64 30.39 -14.74
CA SER A 281 -24.42 29.97 -15.45
C SER A 281 -24.16 28.45 -15.48
N ARG A 282 -24.91 27.65 -14.69
CA ARG A 282 -24.70 26.19 -14.62
C ARG A 282 -25.60 25.40 -15.56
N ALA A 283 -26.76 25.96 -15.94
CA ALA A 283 -27.68 25.36 -16.89
C ALA A 283 -27.24 25.58 -18.36
N GLU A 284 -26.64 26.73 -18.68
CA GLU A 284 -26.12 27.03 -20.03
C GLU A 284 -24.84 26.25 -20.39
N LEU A 285 -24.06 25.84 -19.38
CA LEU A 285 -22.86 25.02 -19.58
C LEU A 285 -23.18 23.56 -19.91
N MET A 286 -24.34 23.05 -19.47
CA MET A 286 -24.78 21.68 -19.76
C MET A 286 -25.52 21.54 -21.11
N SER A 287 -26.02 22.63 -21.69
CA SER A 287 -26.58 22.61 -23.04
C SER A 287 -25.51 22.72 -24.13
N SER A 288 -24.43 23.47 -23.87
CA SER A 288 -23.32 23.68 -24.81
C SER A 288 -22.42 22.44 -25.02
N ILE A 289 -22.35 21.54 -24.04
CA ILE A 289 -21.58 20.28 -24.14
C ILE A 289 -22.31 19.21 -24.95
N ASN A 290 -23.65 19.17 -24.90
CA ASN A 290 -24.43 18.18 -25.66
C ASN A 290 -24.63 18.56 -27.14
N ALA A 291 -24.37 19.81 -27.52
CA ALA A 291 -24.47 20.29 -28.90
C ALA A 291 -23.19 20.07 -29.74
N LEU A 292 -22.05 19.74 -29.13
CA LEU A 292 -20.75 19.61 -29.81
C LEU A 292 -20.38 18.16 -30.21
N GLY A 293 -21.36 17.25 -30.23
CA GLY A 293 -21.16 15.80 -30.32
C GLY A 293 -21.12 15.18 -31.73
N GLN A 294 -21.28 15.95 -32.81
CA GLN A 294 -21.24 15.41 -34.18
C GLN A 294 -20.52 16.36 -35.12
N GLY A 295 -19.25 16.10 -35.43
CA GLY A 295 -18.55 16.84 -36.49
C GLY A 295 -17.01 16.80 -36.51
N VAL A 296 -16.33 16.27 -35.51
CA VAL A 296 -14.85 16.34 -35.42
C VAL A 296 -14.16 15.00 -35.74
N THR A 297 -14.58 14.33 -36.82
CA THR A 297 -13.85 13.15 -37.35
C THR A 297 -13.65 13.19 -38.87
N SER A 298 -14.01 14.29 -39.53
CA SER A 298 -13.96 14.41 -41.00
C SER A 298 -12.73 15.16 -41.55
N HIS A 299 -11.77 15.57 -40.71
CA HIS A 299 -10.64 16.43 -41.12
C HIS A 299 -9.24 15.90 -40.76
N LEU A 300 -9.04 14.58 -40.78
CA LEU A 300 -7.70 13.99 -40.69
C LEU A 300 -7.35 13.21 -41.97
N LYS A 301 -6.32 13.69 -42.67
CA LYS A 301 -5.77 13.09 -43.90
C LYS A 301 -5.11 11.75 -43.56
N LYS A 302 -5.51 10.67 -44.23
CA LYS A 302 -4.85 9.35 -44.11
C LYS A 302 -3.46 9.39 -44.74
N VAL A 303 -2.46 8.90 -44.00
CA VAL A 303 -1.06 8.79 -44.45
C VAL A 303 -0.89 7.57 -45.37
N PRO A 304 -0.29 7.72 -46.57
CA PRO A 304 -0.03 6.60 -47.49
C PRO A 304 0.98 5.60 -46.92
N ASP A 305 0.86 4.34 -47.35
CA ASP A 305 1.65 3.21 -46.84
C ASP A 305 3.17 3.30 -47.09
N GLU A 306 3.62 4.28 -47.86
CA GLU A 306 5.03 4.54 -48.17
C GLU A 306 5.81 5.15 -47.00
N LEU A 307 5.11 5.74 -46.02
CA LEU A 307 5.72 6.39 -44.84
C LEU A 307 5.76 5.51 -43.58
N LYS A 308 5.45 4.21 -43.72
CA LYS A 308 5.55 3.25 -42.62
C LYS A 308 6.86 2.49 -42.71
N THR A 309 7.78 2.77 -41.78
CA THR A 309 9.16 2.28 -41.74
C THR A 309 9.33 0.75 -41.65
N HIS A 310 8.27 -0.01 -41.35
CA HIS A 310 8.31 -1.48 -41.38
C HIS A 310 8.15 -2.09 -42.78
N LYS A 311 7.87 -1.28 -43.82
CA LYS A 311 7.78 -1.72 -45.22
C LYS A 311 8.87 -1.11 -46.13
N ASN A 312 9.70 -0.24 -45.55
CA ASN A 312 10.70 0.69 -46.11
C ASN A 312 12.23 0.44 -45.89
N PRO A 313 12.87 -0.73 -46.15
CA PRO A 313 14.19 -1.04 -45.58
C PRO A 313 15.37 -0.13 -45.99
N GLN A 314 15.21 0.73 -47.02
CA GLN A 314 16.29 1.55 -47.55
C GLN A 314 16.55 2.88 -46.81
N LEU A 315 15.70 3.28 -45.85
CA LEU A 315 15.89 4.53 -45.09
C LEU A 315 16.92 4.43 -43.95
N ARG A 316 17.67 3.34 -43.86
CA ARG A 316 18.58 3.04 -42.74
C ARG A 316 20.07 3.17 -43.09
N GLN A 317 20.40 3.62 -44.29
CA GLN A 317 21.74 3.41 -44.88
C GLN A 317 22.51 4.68 -45.29
N SER A 318 22.23 5.82 -44.66
CA SER A 318 22.97 7.05 -44.97
C SER A 318 23.17 7.90 -43.73
N ALA A 319 24.33 7.73 -43.07
CA ALA A 319 25.15 8.82 -42.51
C ALA A 319 26.33 8.28 -41.66
N GLU A 320 27.36 7.74 -42.30
CA GLU A 320 28.78 7.88 -41.90
C GLU A 320 29.52 8.01 -43.25
N HIS A 321 30.34 9.02 -43.55
CA HIS A 321 31.68 9.29 -43.02
C HIS A 321 32.30 10.46 -43.83
N GLU A 322 33.21 11.28 -43.26
CA GLU A 322 34.32 11.97 -43.99
C GLU A 322 35.34 12.50 -42.96
N SER A 323 36.59 11.98 -42.89
CA SER A 323 37.84 12.26 -43.68
C SER A 323 38.76 13.18 -42.83
N ASP A 324 40.10 13.09 -42.77
CA ASP A 324 41.15 12.84 -43.79
C ASP A 324 42.56 12.70 -43.07
N PRO A 325 43.78 12.73 -43.69
CA PRO A 325 44.49 11.49 -44.10
C PRO A 325 46.06 11.43 -44.00
N HIS A 326 46.63 10.29 -44.47
CA HIS A 326 48.01 10.00 -44.97
C HIS A 326 49.23 10.07 -43.98
N GLY A 327 50.21 9.14 -43.94
CA GLY A 327 50.48 7.90 -44.68
C GLY A 327 51.82 7.21 -44.29
N LYS A 328 51.95 5.94 -44.70
CA LYS A 328 53.15 5.13 -45.10
C LYS A 328 54.38 4.92 -44.18
N LYS A 329 54.65 3.60 -44.00
CA LYS A 329 55.92 2.81 -44.12
C LYS A 329 56.83 2.54 -42.91
N GLY A 330 57.24 1.27 -42.82
CA GLY A 330 58.56 0.80 -42.34
C GLY A 330 58.55 0.11 -40.97
N THR A 331 58.55 -1.22 -40.85
CA THR A 331 59.68 -2.21 -40.95
C THR A 331 60.29 -2.57 -39.59
N SER A 332 60.33 -3.89 -39.31
CA SER A 332 61.42 -4.63 -38.62
C SER A 332 61.69 -4.30 -37.13
N GLN A 333 62.03 -5.20 -36.21
CA GLN A 333 62.39 -6.62 -36.25
C GLN A 333 62.78 -7.05 -34.80
N LEU A 334 62.72 -8.37 -34.52
CA LEU A 334 63.56 -9.14 -33.57
C LEU A 334 63.39 -8.84 -32.05
N ILE A 335 63.57 -9.75 -31.07
CA ILE A 335 64.02 -11.16 -31.01
C ILE A 335 63.84 -11.72 -29.57
N ASP A 336 63.72 -13.05 -29.51
CA ASP A 336 64.07 -14.01 -28.44
C ASP A 336 63.32 -13.99 -27.09
N GLY A 337 62.97 -15.11 -26.45
CA GLY A 337 63.27 -16.52 -26.68
C GLY A 337 63.04 -17.31 -25.37
N LYS A 338 62.25 -18.39 -25.46
CA LYS A 338 61.86 -19.48 -24.51
C LYS A 338 62.98 -20.07 -23.60
N PRO A 339 62.80 -21.10 -22.71
CA PRO A 339 61.71 -22.11 -22.52
C PRO A 339 61.36 -22.40 -21.02
N VAL A 340 60.44 -23.30 -20.60
CA VAL A 340 60.62 -24.76 -20.41
C VAL A 340 59.29 -25.43 -19.99
N VAL A 341 59.04 -26.61 -20.57
CA VAL A 341 57.98 -27.64 -20.37
C VAL A 341 58.71 -28.88 -19.81
N PRO A 342 58.21 -29.80 -18.92
CA PRO A 342 57.29 -30.93 -19.30
C PRO A 342 56.56 -31.65 -18.11
N PRO A 343 55.95 -32.87 -18.22
CA PRO A 343 55.42 -33.62 -19.38
C PRO A 343 53.96 -34.17 -19.25
N LYS A 344 53.46 -34.55 -20.45
CA LYS A 344 52.31 -35.36 -20.96
C LYS A 344 52.22 -36.84 -20.41
N PRO A 345 51.35 -37.78 -20.92
CA PRO A 345 50.41 -37.79 -22.08
C PRO A 345 49.03 -38.50 -21.87
N GLY A 346 48.10 -38.40 -22.86
CA GLY A 346 47.13 -39.50 -23.05
C GLY A 346 45.83 -39.35 -23.87
N LYS A 347 45.94 -38.99 -25.15
CA LYS A 347 45.16 -39.52 -26.31
C LYS A 347 43.70 -39.11 -26.63
N THR A 348 43.60 -38.71 -27.92
CA THR A 348 42.55 -38.86 -28.95
C THR A 348 41.40 -37.85 -29.10
N SER A 349 41.46 -37.16 -30.25
CA SER A 349 40.43 -36.46 -31.05
C SER A 349 40.39 -37.18 -32.44
N PRO A 350 39.46 -36.96 -33.41
CA PRO A 350 38.64 -35.76 -33.62
C PRO A 350 37.18 -35.94 -34.09
N SER A 351 36.52 -34.78 -34.06
CA SER A 351 35.16 -34.39 -34.44
C SER A 351 34.75 -34.60 -35.90
N GLN A 352 33.44 -34.79 -36.12
CA GLN A 352 32.56 -33.86 -36.86
C GLN A 352 31.11 -34.38 -36.86
N THR A 353 30.17 -33.71 -36.19
CA THR A 353 28.86 -33.34 -36.79
C THR A 353 28.18 -32.26 -35.94
N THR A 354 27.56 -31.33 -36.66
CA THR A 354 26.83 -30.13 -36.28
C THR A 354 25.57 -30.39 -35.43
N VAL A 355 25.19 -29.45 -34.54
CA VAL A 355 23.82 -28.87 -34.36
C VAL A 355 23.79 -27.86 -33.19
N LYS A 356 23.45 -26.60 -33.53
CA LYS A 356 22.78 -25.48 -32.82
C LYS A 356 23.38 -24.85 -31.52
N PRO A 357 23.53 -23.50 -31.47
CA PRO A 357 23.87 -22.76 -30.26
C PRO A 357 22.68 -22.68 -29.28
N GLN A 358 22.96 -22.97 -28.01
CA GLN A 358 22.08 -22.71 -26.88
C GLN A 358 21.96 -21.21 -26.64
N THR A 359 20.73 -20.72 -26.65
CA THR A 359 20.35 -19.40 -26.13
C THR A 359 20.64 -19.34 -24.63
N ALA A 360 21.39 -18.31 -24.23
CA ALA A 360 21.62 -17.95 -22.84
C ALA A 360 20.28 -17.68 -22.16
N ARG A 361 20.03 -18.41 -21.07
CA ARG A 361 18.82 -18.36 -20.27
C ARG A 361 18.85 -17.12 -19.37
N GLU A 362 17.84 -16.26 -19.50
CA GLU A 362 17.61 -15.11 -18.63
C GLU A 362 17.48 -15.52 -17.15
N PRO A 363 17.94 -14.69 -16.20
CA PRO A 363 17.76 -14.93 -14.77
C PRO A 363 16.29 -14.76 -14.37
N THR A 364 15.67 -15.85 -13.92
CA THR A 364 14.28 -15.93 -13.45
C THR A 364 14.06 -15.22 -12.12
N SER A 365 13.20 -14.18 -12.17
CA SER A 365 12.27 -13.66 -11.15
C SER A 365 12.73 -13.61 -9.68
N ALA A 366 13.15 -12.41 -9.26
CA ALA A 366 13.24 -12.02 -7.85
C ALA A 366 11.85 -11.66 -7.29
N THR A 367 11.57 -12.15 -6.09
CA THR A 367 10.62 -11.65 -5.07
C THR A 367 9.72 -10.45 -5.43
N GLY A 368 8.47 -10.72 -5.81
CA GLY A 368 7.43 -9.72 -6.04
C GLY A 368 6.21 -10.33 -6.75
N GLY A 369 5.04 -9.67 -6.72
CA GLY A 369 3.90 -10.08 -7.54
C GLY A 369 4.18 -10.02 -9.05
N PRO A 370 3.21 -10.32 -9.92
CA PRO A 370 3.43 -10.24 -11.36
C PRO A 370 3.79 -8.81 -11.78
N PRO A 371 4.77 -8.59 -12.68
CA PRO A 371 5.09 -7.27 -13.20
C PRO A 371 3.85 -6.60 -13.77
N LYS A 372 3.62 -5.35 -13.37
CA LYS A 372 2.45 -4.57 -13.78
C LYS A 372 2.87 -3.22 -14.31
N LEU A 373 2.25 -2.82 -15.41
CA LEU A 373 2.29 -1.48 -15.97
C LEU A 373 0.90 -1.21 -16.56
N ALA A 374 0.07 -0.46 -15.85
CA ALA A 374 -1.30 -0.20 -16.28
C ALA A 374 -1.81 1.15 -15.76
N LEU A 375 -2.70 1.78 -16.52
CA LEU A 375 -3.49 2.92 -16.07
C LEU A 375 -4.76 2.43 -15.39
N GLU A 376 -4.91 2.71 -14.10
CA GLU A 376 -6.08 2.38 -13.30
C GLU A 376 -6.80 3.68 -12.90
N GLY A 377 -7.87 3.99 -13.62
CA GLY A 377 -8.54 5.29 -13.49
C GLY A 377 -7.61 6.42 -13.92
N ASN A 378 -7.19 7.24 -12.95
CA ASN A 378 -6.21 8.31 -13.16
C ASN A 378 -4.82 7.97 -12.60
N LYS A 379 -4.56 6.73 -12.20
CA LYS A 379 -3.31 6.33 -11.57
C LYS A 379 -2.55 5.36 -12.46
N TRP A 380 -1.36 5.72 -12.91
CA TRP A 380 -0.44 4.77 -13.52
C TRP A 380 0.23 3.94 -12.44
N VAL A 381 0.12 2.63 -12.55
CA VAL A 381 0.62 1.65 -11.58
C VAL A 381 1.74 0.84 -12.23
N VAL A 382 2.96 1.03 -11.72
CA VAL A 382 4.18 0.34 -12.15
C VAL A 382 4.67 -0.54 -11.00
N GLU A 383 4.46 -1.84 -11.05
CA GLU A 383 4.76 -2.73 -9.92
C GLU A 383 5.66 -3.88 -10.32
N PHE A 384 6.50 -4.30 -9.37
CA PHE A 384 7.30 -5.54 -9.44
C PHE A 384 8.19 -5.67 -10.68
N GLN A 385 8.57 -4.55 -11.30
CA GLN A 385 9.47 -4.54 -12.44
C GLN A 385 10.88 -4.91 -11.98
N THR A 386 11.54 -5.83 -12.67
CA THR A 386 12.90 -6.26 -12.33
C THR A 386 13.77 -6.26 -13.59
N GLY A 387 14.87 -5.52 -13.58
CA GLY A 387 15.82 -5.50 -14.70
C GLY A 387 15.31 -4.82 -15.98
N LYS A 388 14.30 -3.96 -15.88
CA LYS A 388 13.68 -3.30 -17.04
C LYS A 388 14.16 -1.86 -17.17
N HIS A 389 14.81 -1.54 -18.29
CA HIS A 389 15.45 -0.22 -18.48
C HIS A 389 14.79 0.65 -19.56
N ASP A 390 13.71 0.15 -20.17
CA ASP A 390 12.98 0.73 -21.30
C ASP A 390 11.52 1.04 -20.94
N LEU A 391 11.16 1.07 -19.66
CA LEU A 391 9.80 1.36 -19.22
C LEU A 391 9.47 2.84 -19.45
N ARG A 392 8.54 3.11 -20.36
CA ARG A 392 8.08 4.46 -20.68
C ARG A 392 6.59 4.62 -20.49
N ILE A 393 6.20 5.71 -19.84
CA ILE A 393 4.81 6.17 -19.74
C ILE A 393 4.70 7.46 -20.53
N THR A 394 4.13 7.38 -21.73
CA THR A 394 4.02 8.50 -22.68
C THR A 394 2.62 9.11 -22.70
N GLU A 395 1.59 8.32 -22.40
CA GLU A 395 0.20 8.74 -22.38
C GLU A 395 -0.17 9.38 -21.03
N THR A 396 0.41 10.56 -20.75
CA THR A 396 0.22 11.28 -19.49
C THR A 396 -0.66 12.52 -19.64
N ASN A 397 -1.25 12.95 -18.51
CA ASN A 397 -1.90 14.24 -18.38
C ASN A 397 -1.78 14.75 -16.94
N MET A 398 -2.16 16.01 -16.70
CA MET A 398 -2.00 16.68 -15.40
C MET A 398 -2.88 16.11 -14.28
N ARG A 399 -3.86 15.25 -14.58
CA ARG A 399 -4.67 14.55 -13.56
C ARG A 399 -4.07 13.20 -13.16
N HIS A 400 -3.10 12.71 -13.94
CA HIS A 400 -2.50 11.42 -13.69
C HIS A 400 -1.55 11.46 -12.51
N CYS A 401 -1.60 10.43 -11.67
CA CYS A 401 -0.62 10.16 -10.62
C CYS A 401 0.16 8.90 -10.98
N ILE A 402 1.49 8.91 -10.84
CA ILE A 402 2.32 7.74 -11.10
C ILE A 402 2.70 7.10 -9.76
N TYR A 403 2.48 5.79 -9.64
CA TYR A 403 2.87 5.01 -8.46
C TYR A 403 3.74 3.84 -8.89
N ILE A 404 4.97 3.84 -8.39
CA ILE A 404 6.01 2.89 -8.72
C ILE A 404 6.31 2.09 -7.45
N PHE A 405 6.02 0.79 -7.45
CA PHE A 405 6.06 -0.03 -6.26
C PHE A 405 6.90 -1.28 -6.46
N LYS A 406 7.84 -1.53 -5.54
CA LYS A 406 8.68 -2.74 -5.54
C LYS A 406 9.38 -3.02 -6.87
N CYS A 407 9.77 -1.97 -7.58
CA CYS A 407 10.62 -2.09 -8.76
C CYS A 407 12.09 -2.23 -8.33
N THR A 408 12.81 -3.14 -8.96
CA THR A 408 14.22 -3.42 -8.67
C THR A 408 15.07 -3.32 -9.92
N ASN A 409 16.22 -2.65 -9.84
CA ASN A 409 17.21 -2.57 -10.92
C ASN A 409 16.55 -2.18 -12.27
N SER A 410 15.77 -1.11 -12.27
CA SER A 410 14.93 -0.73 -13.41
C SER A 410 15.01 0.77 -13.68
N THR A 411 14.80 1.18 -14.93
CA THR A 411 14.72 2.59 -15.35
C THR A 411 13.33 2.88 -15.88
N ILE A 412 12.70 3.93 -15.36
CA ILE A 412 11.34 4.33 -15.70
C ILE A 412 11.36 5.78 -16.19
N THR A 413 10.82 6.02 -17.37
CA THR A 413 10.66 7.35 -17.95
C THR A 413 9.18 7.73 -17.95
N VAL A 414 8.85 8.88 -17.36
CA VAL A 414 7.52 9.48 -17.37
C VAL A 414 7.57 10.75 -18.22
N GLU A 415 7.01 10.68 -19.42
CA GLU A 415 7.01 11.83 -20.33
C GLU A 415 5.79 12.71 -20.07
N GLY A 416 5.95 14.03 -20.21
CA GLY A 416 4.86 15.00 -20.03
C GLY A 416 4.62 15.42 -18.57
N LYS A 417 3.54 16.18 -18.35
CA LYS A 417 3.23 16.80 -17.06
C LYS A 417 2.15 16.03 -16.31
N VAL A 418 2.51 15.49 -15.16
CA VAL A 418 1.62 14.70 -14.28
C VAL A 418 1.34 15.40 -12.97
N ASN A 419 0.34 14.96 -12.21
CA ASN A 419 0.03 15.57 -10.92
C ASN A 419 1.14 15.30 -9.89
N SER A 420 1.50 14.02 -9.72
CA SER A 420 2.50 13.55 -8.75
C SER A 420 3.13 12.23 -9.17
N ILE A 421 4.30 11.93 -8.61
CA ILE A 421 4.99 10.65 -8.78
C ILE A 421 5.39 10.14 -7.40
N VAL A 422 5.11 8.87 -7.10
CA VAL A 422 5.47 8.22 -5.84
C VAL A 422 6.23 6.94 -6.13
N LEU A 423 7.37 6.77 -5.48
CA LEU A 423 8.19 5.56 -5.50
C LEU A 423 8.19 4.95 -4.10
N ASP A 424 7.76 3.70 -4.00
CA ASP A 424 7.60 2.98 -2.73
C ASP A 424 8.28 1.62 -2.80
N GLN A 425 9.16 1.33 -1.83
CA GLN A 425 9.87 0.05 -1.74
C GLN A 425 10.69 -0.32 -2.98
N CYS A 426 11.17 0.69 -3.72
CA CYS A 426 12.01 0.48 -4.91
C CYS A 426 13.48 0.35 -4.52
N THR A 427 14.24 -0.45 -5.28
CA THR A 427 15.68 -0.66 -5.05
C THR A 427 16.46 -0.54 -6.36
N LYS A 428 17.49 0.31 -6.43
CA LYS A 428 18.29 0.53 -7.66
C LYS A 428 17.42 0.97 -8.84
N VAL A 429 16.51 1.92 -8.61
CA VAL A 429 15.61 2.43 -9.66
C VAL A 429 16.07 3.81 -10.12
N GLY A 430 16.15 3.97 -11.44
CA GLY A 430 16.31 5.25 -12.12
C GLY A 430 14.95 5.79 -12.56
N LEU A 431 14.61 7.01 -12.16
CA LEU A 431 13.44 7.73 -12.63
C LEU A 431 13.89 8.89 -13.53
N GLN A 432 13.31 9.02 -14.71
CA GLN A 432 13.39 10.23 -15.51
C GLN A 432 11.99 10.77 -15.71
N PHE A 433 11.76 12.05 -15.47
CA PHE A 433 10.43 12.63 -15.65
C PHE A 433 10.49 14.06 -16.17
N THR A 434 9.47 14.46 -16.92
CA THR A 434 9.43 15.81 -17.50
C THR A 434 9.04 16.85 -16.45
N SER A 435 7.80 16.80 -15.95
CA SER A 435 7.32 17.76 -14.94
C SER A 435 6.24 17.17 -14.06
N VAL A 436 6.17 17.63 -12.81
CA VAL A 436 5.05 17.37 -11.89
C VAL A 436 4.38 18.66 -11.45
N VAL A 437 3.09 18.59 -11.14
CA VAL A 437 2.32 19.73 -10.61
C VAL A 437 2.60 19.94 -9.12
N SER A 438 2.70 18.85 -8.36
CA SER A 438 2.80 18.89 -6.89
C SER A 438 4.18 18.45 -6.42
N LEU A 439 4.43 17.14 -6.37
CA LEU A 439 5.62 16.60 -5.76
C LEU A 439 6.07 15.26 -6.37
N VAL A 440 7.31 14.89 -6.04
CA VAL A 440 7.83 13.53 -6.19
C VAL A 440 8.21 12.98 -4.82
N GLU A 441 7.70 11.80 -4.48
CA GLU A 441 7.92 11.13 -3.20
C GLU A 441 8.74 9.85 -3.35
N PHE A 442 9.75 9.69 -2.49
CA PHE A 442 10.52 8.47 -2.32
C PHE A 442 10.27 7.94 -0.92
N ILE A 443 9.66 6.75 -0.82
CA ILE A 443 9.23 6.16 0.43
C ILE A 443 9.85 4.77 0.54
N ASN A 444 10.62 4.53 1.60
CA ASN A 444 11.20 3.21 1.88
C ASN A 444 12.03 2.63 0.71
N CYS A 445 12.73 3.49 -0.02
CA CYS A 445 13.50 3.10 -1.21
C CYS A 445 15.00 2.93 -0.90
N LYS A 446 15.74 2.32 -1.83
CA LYS A 446 17.20 2.15 -1.72
C LYS A 446 17.92 2.39 -3.04
N SER A 447 19.03 3.12 -3.02
CA SER A 447 19.86 3.37 -4.20
C SER A 447 19.07 3.96 -5.38
N MET A 448 18.38 5.07 -5.14
CA MET A 448 17.54 5.75 -6.12
C MET A 448 18.33 6.79 -6.90
N LYS A 449 18.00 6.94 -8.18
CA LYS A 449 18.39 8.10 -8.99
C LYS A 449 17.15 8.69 -9.63
N ALA A 450 16.97 10.00 -9.58
CA ALA A 450 15.86 10.66 -10.25
C ALA A 450 16.31 11.91 -10.98
N GLN A 451 15.87 12.09 -12.22
CA GLN A 451 16.19 13.25 -13.04
C GLN A 451 14.92 13.92 -13.53
N VAL A 452 14.81 15.23 -13.29
CA VAL A 452 13.77 16.08 -13.84
C VAL A 452 14.31 16.83 -15.05
N THR A 453 13.57 16.88 -16.15
CA THR A 453 14.00 17.64 -17.35
C THR A 453 13.40 19.05 -17.41
N GLU A 454 12.24 19.25 -16.78
CA GLU A 454 11.62 20.58 -16.61
C GLU A 454 11.44 20.86 -15.12
N ARG A 455 10.20 20.93 -14.62
CA ARG A 455 9.90 21.49 -13.30
C ARG A 455 9.35 20.47 -12.30
N VAL A 456 9.88 20.53 -11.09
CA VAL A 456 9.38 19.86 -9.88
C VAL A 456 9.36 20.87 -8.73
N PRO A 457 8.20 21.13 -8.09
CA PRO A 457 8.15 22.08 -6.98
C PRO A 457 8.71 21.51 -5.66
N THR A 458 8.43 20.24 -5.38
CA THR A 458 8.79 19.61 -4.10
C THR A 458 9.22 18.17 -4.30
N ILE A 459 10.30 17.79 -3.61
CA ILE A 459 10.75 16.41 -3.52
C ILE A 459 10.76 15.99 -2.06
N GLN A 460 10.07 14.90 -1.76
CA GLN A 460 10.01 14.33 -0.42
C GLN A 460 10.73 12.99 -0.37
N ILE A 461 11.63 12.82 0.59
CA ILE A 461 12.46 11.63 0.76
C ILE A 461 12.27 11.09 2.17
N GLU A 462 11.46 10.04 2.30
CA GLU A 462 11.14 9.37 3.57
C GLU A 462 11.69 7.95 3.61
N LYS A 463 12.36 7.59 4.72
CA LYS A 463 12.84 6.22 5.00
C LYS A 463 13.68 5.65 3.84
N THR A 464 14.40 6.49 3.12
CA THR A 464 15.11 6.10 1.89
C THR A 464 16.62 6.21 2.10
N ASP A 465 17.35 5.21 1.63
CA ASP A 465 18.80 5.10 1.80
C ASP A 465 19.50 5.12 0.44
N GLY A 466 20.27 6.18 0.16
CA GLY A 466 20.88 6.44 -1.14
C GLY A 466 19.86 7.01 -2.12
N CYS A 467 19.78 8.34 -2.24
CA CYS A 467 18.86 9.02 -3.15
C CYS A 467 19.53 10.22 -3.81
N HIS A 468 19.84 10.09 -5.10
CA HIS A 468 20.50 11.14 -5.88
C HIS A 468 19.51 11.78 -6.84
N ILE A 469 19.27 13.07 -6.66
CA ILE A 469 18.32 13.85 -7.47
C ILE A 469 19.11 14.73 -8.43
N TYR A 470 18.74 14.75 -9.71
CA TYR A 470 19.32 15.59 -10.75
C TYR A 470 18.27 16.60 -11.19
N LEU A 471 18.53 17.87 -10.91
CA LEU A 471 17.63 18.98 -11.23
C LEU A 471 17.85 19.48 -12.66
N SER A 472 16.83 20.12 -13.23
CA SER A 472 17.00 20.92 -14.44
C SER A 472 17.34 22.36 -14.07
N SER A 473 17.80 23.15 -15.05
CA SER A 473 17.98 24.60 -14.89
C SER A 473 16.67 25.34 -14.55
N THR A 474 15.51 24.73 -14.81
CA THR A 474 14.18 25.30 -14.55
C THR A 474 13.54 24.83 -13.23
N SER A 475 14.22 23.97 -12.47
CA SER A 475 13.74 23.43 -11.18
C SER A 475 14.67 23.75 -10.01
N LEU A 476 15.45 24.81 -10.08
CA LEU A 476 16.40 25.18 -9.02
C LEU A 476 15.69 25.66 -7.73
N ASP A 477 14.41 26.03 -7.83
CA ASP A 477 13.53 26.41 -6.72
C ASP A 477 12.89 25.21 -5.98
N THR A 478 13.33 23.98 -6.29
CA THR A 478 12.79 22.74 -5.67
C THR A 478 12.99 22.74 -4.16
N GLN A 479 11.90 22.50 -3.42
CA GLN A 479 11.97 22.28 -1.98
C GLN A 479 12.21 20.80 -1.66
N PHE A 480 13.10 20.52 -0.72
CA PHE A 480 13.39 19.17 -0.26
C PHE A 480 12.86 18.97 1.16
N ILE A 481 12.03 17.94 1.35
CA ILE A 481 11.50 17.53 2.65
C ILE A 481 12.02 16.13 2.93
N THR A 482 12.82 15.96 3.97
CA THR A 482 13.47 14.68 4.27
C THR A 482 13.10 14.17 5.66
N SER A 483 12.95 12.86 5.81
CA SER A 483 12.74 12.24 7.12
C SER A 483 13.25 10.80 7.16
N LYS A 484 14.06 10.48 8.18
CA LYS A 484 14.64 9.12 8.37
C LYS A 484 15.36 8.58 7.12
N SER A 485 16.06 9.44 6.39
CA SER A 485 16.73 9.12 5.13
C SER A 485 18.21 9.45 5.22
N SER A 486 19.05 8.72 4.49
CA SER A 486 20.52 8.82 4.49
C SER A 486 21.07 8.82 3.06
N GLU A 487 22.30 9.27 2.89
CA GLU A 487 23.00 9.27 1.58
C GLU A 487 22.21 10.02 0.49
N MET A 488 21.72 11.22 0.82
CA MET A 488 20.92 12.04 -0.07
C MET A 488 21.76 13.15 -0.71
N SER A 489 21.67 13.32 -2.03
CA SER A 489 22.31 14.43 -2.71
C SER A 489 21.48 15.02 -3.85
N VAL A 490 21.71 16.31 -4.08
CA VAL A 490 21.10 17.09 -5.16
C VAL A 490 22.19 17.50 -6.13
N ASN A 491 21.95 17.22 -7.41
CA ASN A 491 22.89 17.46 -8.49
C ASN A 491 22.34 18.63 -9.31
N ILE A 492 23.07 19.74 -9.29
CA ILE A 492 22.70 20.99 -9.97
C ILE A 492 23.48 21.08 -11.29
N PRO A 493 22.83 21.32 -12.43
CA PRO A 493 23.52 21.44 -13.71
C PRO A 493 24.40 22.70 -13.71
N ILE A 494 25.65 22.57 -14.13
CA ILE A 494 26.60 23.68 -14.26
C ILE A 494 26.82 24.09 -15.73
N ASP A 495 26.95 23.11 -16.62
CA ASP A 495 27.14 23.25 -18.08
C ASP A 495 26.56 22.00 -18.78
N ASP A 496 26.49 22.00 -20.11
CA ASP A 496 25.77 20.97 -20.89
C ASP A 496 26.34 19.55 -20.68
N GLY A 497 25.72 18.81 -19.75
CA GLY A 497 26.08 17.45 -19.36
C GLY A 497 26.81 17.30 -18.03
N GLU A 498 27.26 18.40 -17.40
CA GLU A 498 27.96 18.37 -16.12
C GLU A 498 27.06 18.81 -14.95
N TYR A 499 27.19 18.09 -13.83
CA TYR A 499 26.46 18.35 -12.60
C TYR A 499 27.41 18.54 -11.42
N LYS A 500 27.08 19.50 -10.57
CA LYS A 500 27.71 19.67 -9.26
C LYS A 500 26.83 19.07 -8.18
N GLU A 501 27.41 18.16 -7.40
CA GLU A 501 26.73 17.47 -6.31
C GLU A 501 26.73 18.30 -5.02
N TYR A 502 25.58 18.35 -4.36
CA TYR A 502 25.34 19.00 -3.07
C TYR A 502 24.67 18.00 -2.12
N PRO A 503 25.32 17.62 -1.01
CA PRO A 503 24.70 16.71 -0.06
C PRO A 503 23.55 17.41 0.69
N ILE A 504 22.47 16.67 0.95
CA ILE A 504 21.41 17.12 1.86
C ILE A 504 21.83 16.77 3.29
N ALA A 505 21.76 17.73 4.20
CA ALA A 505 22.10 17.52 5.60
C ALA A 505 21.25 16.39 6.22
N GLU A 506 21.92 15.41 6.82
CA GLU A 506 21.31 14.28 7.53
C GLU A 506 21.57 14.31 9.04
N GLN A 507 22.61 15.01 9.48
CA GLN A 507 22.92 15.24 10.88
C GLN A 507 22.49 16.65 11.30
N PHE A 508 21.83 16.75 12.45
CA PHE A 508 21.33 18.01 12.97
C PHE A 508 21.77 18.21 14.41
N LYS A 509 22.27 19.40 14.71
CA LYS A 509 22.59 19.83 16.07
C LYS A 509 21.39 20.59 16.62
N THR A 510 20.88 20.14 17.77
CA THR A 510 19.80 20.83 18.49
C THR A 510 20.34 21.39 19.79
N CYS A 511 20.15 22.69 20.03
CA CYS A 511 20.59 23.37 21.24
C CYS A 511 19.46 24.21 21.84
N PHE A 512 19.48 24.36 23.17
CA PHE A 512 18.71 25.38 23.85
C PHE A 512 19.41 26.73 23.69
N LYS A 513 18.69 27.74 23.21
CA LYS A 513 19.12 29.14 23.30
C LYS A 513 18.57 29.79 24.58
N ASP A 514 19.18 30.89 24.99
CA ASP A 514 18.91 31.63 26.25
C ASP A 514 17.41 31.98 26.44
N ASP A 515 16.64 32.02 25.36
CA ASP A 515 15.19 32.26 25.34
C ASP A 515 14.33 31.00 25.59
N LYS A 516 14.89 29.92 26.14
CA LYS A 516 14.23 28.61 26.35
C LYS A 516 13.68 27.97 25.06
N GLN A 517 14.16 28.40 23.90
CA GLN A 517 13.76 27.86 22.61
C GLN A 517 14.77 26.81 22.14
N LEU A 518 14.26 25.68 21.63
CA LEU A 518 15.06 24.71 20.89
C LEU A 518 15.31 25.23 19.48
N VAL A 519 16.58 25.30 19.09
CA VAL A 519 17.00 25.63 17.73
C VAL A 519 17.75 24.43 17.17
N THR A 520 17.30 23.96 16.02
CA THR A 520 17.91 22.85 15.27
C THR A 520 18.52 23.40 13.99
N VAL A 521 19.80 23.10 13.77
CA VAL A 521 20.53 23.46 12.55
C VAL A 521 21.21 22.22 11.99
N PRO A 522 21.46 22.16 10.67
CA PRO A 522 22.38 21.19 10.11
C PRO A 522 23.69 21.16 10.91
N ASN A 523 24.16 19.97 11.26
CA ASN A 523 25.46 19.82 11.87
C ASN A 523 26.51 20.00 10.77
N GLU A 524 27.24 21.10 10.80
CA GLU A 524 28.39 21.35 9.93
C GLU A 524 29.58 20.49 10.41
N SER A 525 29.43 19.17 10.36
CA SER A 525 30.61 18.32 10.24
C SER A 525 31.00 18.40 8.78
N SER A 526 31.98 19.26 8.47
CA SER A 526 32.73 19.24 7.22
C SER A 526 33.37 17.86 7.06
N GLY A 527 32.59 16.92 6.52
CA GLY A 527 33.08 15.67 5.97
C GLY A 527 33.61 15.98 4.58
N VAL A 528 34.92 15.79 4.44
CA VAL A 528 35.73 15.87 3.21
C VAL A 528 35.08 15.16 2.03
#